data_AF-A0A1W9L2L5-F1
#
_entry.id   AF-A0A1W9L2L5-F1
#
_cell.length_a   1.000
_cell.length_b   1.000
_cell.length_c   1.000
_cell.angle_alpha   90.00
_cell.angle_beta   90.00
_cell.angle_gamma   90.00
#
_symmetry.space_group_name_H-M   'P 1'
#
loop_
_entity.id
_entity.type
_entity.pdbx_description
1 polymer ?
#
loop_
_entity_poly.entity_id
_entity_poly.type
_entity_poly.pdbx_seq_one_letter_code
_entity_poly.pdbx_strand_id
1 'polypeptide(L)' 'MQELSNVLEPMIRRIIREELVDFAQKNQDIFYLNPASELYKDLEDIAQRKVSQQIKLYSHQEVWDE' A
#
# COMPACT_ATOMS: atom_id res chain seq x y z
N MET A 1 -12.21 23.29 11.83
CA MET A 1 -12.23 21.80 11.93
C MET A 1 -11.70 21.13 10.67
N GLN A 2 -12.13 21.51 9.46
CA GLN A 2 -11.60 20.93 8.22
C GLN A 2 -10.08 21.10 8.06
N GLU A 3 -9.51 22.27 8.36
CA GLU A 3 -8.07 22.46 8.24
C GLU A 3 -7.26 21.57 9.18
N LEU A 4 -7.75 21.35 10.41
CA LEU A 4 -7.11 20.44 11.35
C LEU A 4 -7.17 18.99 10.83
N SER A 5 -8.29 18.58 10.24
CA SER A 5 -8.43 17.25 9.61
C SER A 5 -7.47 17.08 8.44
N ASN A 6 -7.34 18.11 7.58
CA ASN A 6 -6.47 18.08 6.41
C ASN A 6 -4.98 17.95 6.76
N VAL A 7 -4.59 18.35 7.99
CA VAL A 7 -3.21 18.19 8.49
C VAL A 7 -3.05 16.89 9.26
N LEU A 8 -3.98 16.56 10.16
CA LEU A 8 -3.88 15.39 11.02
C LEU A 8 -4.06 14.09 10.26
N GLU A 9 -4.94 14.02 9.26
CA GLU A 9 -5.20 12.78 8.53
C GLU A 9 -3.94 12.28 7.79
N PRO A 10 -3.21 13.09 7.00
CA PRO A 10 -1.96 12.66 6.39
C PRO A 10 -0.91 12.21 7.43
N MET A 11 -0.83 12.90 8.56
CA MET A 11 0.11 12.55 9.64
C MET A 11 -0.24 11.20 10.27
N ILE A 12 -1.49 11.00 10.68
CA ILE A 12 -1.96 9.75 11.28
C ILE A 12 -1.79 8.60 10.28
N ARG A 13 -2.16 8.82 9.00
CA ARG A 13 -2.00 7.82 7.94
C ARG A 13 -0.55 7.43 7.74
N ARG A 14 0.38 8.37 7.86
CA ARG A 14 1.83 8.11 7.80
C ARG A 14 2.29 7.28 8.99
N ILE A 15 1.95 7.67 10.21
CA ILE A 15 2.32 6.96 11.45
C ILE A 15 1.80 5.51 11.40
N ILE A 16 0.51 5.33 11.10
CA ILE A 16 -0.08 3.98 11.00
C ILE A 16 0.65 3.14 9.95
N ARG A 17 1.01 3.72 8.81
CA ARG A 17 1.76 3.01 7.76
C ARG A 17 3.14 2.58 8.25
N GLU A 18 3.87 3.48 8.92
CA GLU A 18 5.20 3.18 9.46
C GLU A 18 5.12 2.04 10.50
N GLU A 19 4.19 2.11 11.45
CA GLU A 19 3.99 1.06 12.46
C GLU A 19 3.59 -0.28 11.84
N LEU A 20 2.74 -0.29 10.81
CA LEU A 20 2.34 -1.52 10.11
C LEU A 20 3.52 -2.14 9.33
N VAL A 21 4.39 -1.31 8.74
CA VAL A 21 5.60 -1.80 8.05
C VAL A 21 6.55 -2.44 9.06
N ASP A 22 6.80 -1.77 10.17
CA ASP A 22 7.63 -2.29 11.26
C ASP A 22 7.08 -3.60 11.82
N PHE A 23 5.76 -3.68 12.01
CA PHE A 23 5.09 -4.89 12.46
C PHE A 23 5.26 -6.04 11.45
N ALA A 24 5.04 -5.78 10.16
CA ALA A 24 5.20 -6.79 9.11
C ALA A 24 6.65 -7.29 9.01
N GLN A 25 7.64 -6.41 9.17
CA GLN A 25 9.05 -6.78 9.16
C GLN A 25 9.47 -7.64 10.36
N LYS A 26 8.89 -7.37 11.54
CA LYS A 26 9.16 -8.14 12.77
C LYS A 26 8.43 -9.49 12.81
N ASN A 27 7.35 -9.64 12.05
CA ASN A 27 6.48 -10.83 12.05
C ASN A 27 6.36 -11.42 10.62
N GLN A 28 7.49 -11.71 9.98
CA GLN A 28 7.55 -12.15 8.58
C GLN A 28 6.79 -13.45 8.33
N ASP A 29 6.69 -14.28 9.36
CA ASP A 29 6.00 -15.56 9.42
C ASP A 29 4.47 -15.42 9.50
N ILE A 30 3.95 -14.27 9.92
CA ILE A 30 2.50 -13.97 9.92
C ILE A 30 2.05 -13.48 8.54
N PHE A 31 2.87 -12.68 7.86
CA PHE A 31 2.58 -12.14 6.52
C PHE A 31 3.40 -12.84 5.43
N TYR A 32 3.54 -14.15 5.55
CA TYR A 32 4.20 -14.94 4.51
C TYR A 32 3.30 -15.06 3.28
N LEU A 33 3.78 -14.58 2.15
CA LEU A 33 3.12 -14.71 0.87
C LEU A 33 3.93 -15.68 0.01
N ASN A 34 3.30 -16.80 -0.38
CA ASN A 34 3.98 -17.86 -1.10
C ASN A 34 4.54 -17.34 -2.44
N PRO A 35 5.86 -17.46 -2.71
CA PRO A 35 6.46 -17.03 -3.98
C PRO A 35 5.88 -17.71 -5.23
N ALA A 36 5.30 -18.90 -5.08
CA ALA A 36 4.63 -19.62 -6.16
C ALA A 36 3.19 -19.12 -6.43
N SER A 37 2.65 -18.22 -5.61
CA SER A 37 1.31 -17.68 -5.81
C SER A 37 1.31 -16.58 -6.88
N GLU A 38 0.22 -16.50 -7.65
CA GLU A 38 0.03 -15.43 -8.65
C GLU A 38 0.08 -14.03 -7.99
N LEU A 39 -0.50 -13.92 -6.79
CA LEU A 39 -0.50 -12.67 -6.01
C LEU A 39 0.91 -12.19 -5.64
N TYR A 40 1.86 -13.10 -5.38
CA TYR A 40 3.24 -12.71 -5.07
C TYR A 40 3.88 -11.99 -6.25
N LYS A 41 3.70 -12.53 -7.46
CA LYS A 41 4.21 -11.93 -8.69
C LYS A 41 3.59 -10.56 -8.94
N ASP A 42 2.29 -10.41 -8.71
CA ASP A 42 1.61 -9.12 -8.84
C ASP A 42 2.16 -8.08 -7.85
N LEU A 43 2.42 -8.48 -6.60
CA LEU A 43 3.00 -7.60 -5.59
C LEU A 43 4.45 -7.20 -5.90
N GLU A 44 5.27 -8.11 -6.43
CA GLU A 44 6.62 -7.78 -6.91
C GLU A 44 6.57 -6.78 -8.06
N ASP A 45 5.68 -6.98 -9.03
CA ASP A 45 5.51 -6.06 -10.16
C ASP A 45 5.01 -4.67 -9.69
N ILE A 46 4.09 -4.62 -8.73
CA ILE A 46 3.66 -3.36 -8.10
C ILE A 46 4.85 -2.68 -7.37
N ALA A 47 5.67 -3.44 -6.66
CA ALA A 47 6.84 -2.91 -5.95
C ALA A 47 7.87 -2.32 -6.93
N GLN A 48 8.14 -3.00 -8.05
CA GLN A 48 9.03 -2.50 -9.10
C GLN A 48 8.48 -1.22 -9.75
N ARG A 49 7.18 -1.19 -10.10
CA ARG A 49 6.52 -0.01 -10.65
C ARG A 49 6.56 1.20 -9.71
N LYS A 50 6.50 0.96 -8.39
CA LYS A 50 6.66 2.03 -7.38
C LYS A 50 8.05 2.66 -7.42
N VAL A 51 9.10 1.85 -7.56
CA VAL A 51 10.49 2.32 -7.62
C VAL A 51 10.76 3.08 -8.93
N SER A 52 10.26 2.57 -10.06
CA SER A 52 10.43 3.22 -11.37
C SER A 52 9.50 4.41 -11.61
N GLN A 53 8.66 4.78 -10.63
CA GLN A 53 7.62 5.81 -10.73
C GLN A 53 6.61 5.58 -11.87
N GLN A 54 6.44 4.32 -12.30
CA GLN A 54 5.50 3.91 -13.36
C GLN A 54 4.17 3.40 -12.79
N ILE A 55 3.72 3.98 -11.68
CA ILE A 55 2.45 3.58 -11.05
C ILE A 55 1.31 4.20 -11.86
N LYS A 56 0.51 3.34 -12.51
CA LYS A 56 -0.79 3.74 -13.05
C LYS A 56 -1.85 3.55 -11.96
N LEU A 57 -2.44 4.66 -11.52
CA LEU A 57 -3.59 4.64 -10.63
C LEU A 57 -4.86 4.64 -11.47
N TYR A 58 -5.79 3.77 -11.12
CA TYR A 58 -7.13 3.75 -11.69
C TYR A 58 -8.08 4.35 -10.67
N SER A 59 -8.97 5.22 -11.14
CA SER A 59 -10.10 5.71 -10.38
C SER A 59 -11.11 4.59 -10.12
N HIS A 60 -11.97 4.81 -9.12
CA HIS A 60 -13.05 3.87 -8.82
C HIS A 60 -13.94 3.63 -10.03
N GLN A 61 -14.32 4.70 -10.73
CA GLN A 61 -15.13 4.67 -11.94
C GLN A 61 -14.46 3.86 -13.08
N GLU A 62 -13.14 3.97 -13.26
CA GLU A 62 -12.40 3.20 -14.28
C GLU A 62 -12.36 1.69 -14.01
N VAL A 63 -12.56 1.25 -12.76
CA VAL A 63 -12.51 -0.17 -12.38
C VAL A 63 -13.90 -0.78 -12.28
N TRP A 64 -14.90 -0.01 -11.86
CA TRP A 64 -16.24 -0.51 -11.54
C TRP A 64 -17.32 -0.10 -12.55
N ASP A 65 -16.97 0.68 -13.58
CA ASP A 65 -17.90 1.18 -14.60
C ASP A 65 -19.12 1.95 -14.02
N GLU A 66 -18.96 2.60 -12.85
CA GLU A 66 -19.99 3.39 -12.15
C GLU A 66 -19.96 4.89 -12.48
#